data_AF-A0A7C1V177-F1
#
_entry.id   AF-A0A7C1V177-F1
#
_cell.length_a   1.000
_cell.length_b   1.000
_cell.length_c   1.000
_cell.angle_alpha   90.00
_cell.angle_beta   90.00
_cell.angle_gamma   90.00
#
_symmetry.space_group_name_H-M   'P 1'
#
loop_
_entity.id
_entity.type
_entity.pdbx_description
1 polymer ?
#
loop_
_entity_poly.entity_id
_entity_poly.type
_entity_poly.pdbx_seq_one_letter_code
_entity_poly.pdbx_strand_id
1 'polypeptide(L)'
;VAAVRPMCNGVMNVNREYQGMTPCGMKFTTLAGTIGGGNVTPGFVGHSKYNICQRKFIKGDGGIKRLVWMPKSLKEEIKERFNKRAEEEGIPDLLDRIADEDVGVTEDEILPFLQEKKHPALEMEPILG
;
A
#
# COMPACT_ATOMS: atom_id res chain seq x y z
N VAL A 1 8.68 0.48 1.41
CA VAL A 1 8.58 1.58 0.42
C VAL A 1 7.12 1.70 0.05
N ALA A 2 6.56 2.89 0.24
CA ALA A 2 5.24 3.20 -0.28
C ALA A 2 5.36 3.87 -1.64
N ALA A 3 4.49 3.49 -2.58
CA ALA A 3 4.42 4.08 -3.92
C ALA A 3 2.97 4.32 -4.33
N VAL A 4 2.65 5.52 -4.82
CA VAL A 4 1.33 5.88 -5.32
C VAL A 4 0.99 5.05 -6.56
N ARG A 5 -0.24 4.50 -6.59
CA ARG A 5 -0.87 3.73 -7.66
C ARG A 5 -2.08 4.52 -8.16
N PRO A 6 -1.91 5.35 -9.22
CA PRO A 6 -2.94 6.26 -9.68
C PRO A 6 -4.23 5.56 -10.11
N MET A 7 -4.14 4.42 -10.78
CA MET A 7 -5.33 3.71 -11.27
C MET A 7 -6.18 3.14 -10.13
N CYS A 8 -5.53 2.81 -9.01
CA CYS A 8 -6.19 2.31 -7.81
C CYS A 8 -6.53 3.41 -6.80
N ASN A 9 -6.28 4.69 -7.14
CA ASN A 9 -6.44 5.85 -6.25
C ASN A 9 -5.79 5.66 -4.86
N GLY A 10 -4.66 4.95 -4.82
CA GLY A 10 -4.10 4.43 -3.57
C GLY A 10 -2.59 4.36 -3.56
N VAL A 11 -2.05 3.66 -2.58
CA VAL A 11 -0.62 3.39 -2.41
C VAL A 11 -0.39 1.89 -2.23
N MET A 12 0.69 1.37 -2.80
CA MET A 12 1.21 0.04 -2.47
C MET A 12 2.32 0.16 -1.44
N ASN A 13 2.52 -0.86 -0.61
CA ASN A 13 3.72 -1.01 0.23
C ASN A 13 4.48 -2.28 -0.10
N VAL A 14 5.80 -2.18 -0.18
CA VAL A 14 6.68 -3.33 -0.34
C VAL A 14 7.86 -3.28 0.65
N ASN A 15 8.15 -4.40 1.30
CA ASN A 15 9.27 -4.59 2.22
C ASN A 15 10.49 -5.21 1.51
N ARG A 16 11.67 -5.13 2.16
CA ARG A 16 12.96 -5.52 1.57
C ARG A 16 13.05 -7.01 1.28
N GLU A 17 12.36 -7.81 2.06
CA GLU A 17 12.39 -9.26 2.00
C GLU A 17 11.62 -9.79 0.77
N TYR A 18 10.66 -9.03 0.24
CA TYR A 18 9.89 -9.41 -0.94
C TYR A 18 10.71 -9.27 -2.24
N GLN A 19 10.85 -10.37 -2.98
CA GLN A 19 11.68 -10.45 -4.21
C GLN A 19 10.87 -10.45 -5.52
N GLY A 20 9.54 -10.43 -5.41
CA GLY A 20 8.62 -10.49 -6.55
C GLY A 20 8.40 -9.15 -7.24
N MET A 21 7.58 -9.19 -8.30
CA MET A 21 7.08 -8.00 -8.96
C MET A 21 6.02 -7.31 -8.11
N THR A 22 5.86 -6.01 -8.29
CA THR A 22 4.85 -5.24 -7.57
C THR A 22 4.03 -4.42 -8.57
N PRO A 23 2.85 -3.92 -8.17
CA PRO A 23 2.01 -3.09 -9.04
C PRO A 23 2.66 -1.81 -9.58
N CYS A 24 3.85 -1.43 -9.09
CA CYS A 24 4.64 -0.35 -9.70
C CYS A 24 5.51 -0.79 -10.89
N GLY A 25 5.39 -2.03 -11.36
CA GLY A 25 6.16 -2.58 -12.48
C GLY A 25 7.63 -2.86 -12.15
N MET A 26 8.01 -2.85 -10.87
CA MET A 26 9.40 -3.04 -10.44
C MET A 26 9.50 -3.85 -9.15
N LYS A 27 10.67 -4.45 -8.92
CA LYS A 27 11.03 -5.12 -7.66
C LYS A 27 11.47 -4.10 -6.59
N PHE A 28 11.47 -4.52 -5.32
CA PHE A 28 11.97 -3.68 -4.22
C PHE A 28 13.40 -3.17 -4.46
N THR A 29 14.29 -4.00 -4.98
CA THR A 29 15.71 -3.63 -5.20
C THR A 29 15.85 -2.48 -6.19
N THR A 30 15.07 -2.50 -7.27
CA THR A 30 15.02 -1.41 -8.25
C THR A 30 14.43 -0.15 -7.63
N LEU A 31 13.29 -0.27 -6.93
CA LEU A 31 12.66 0.86 -6.22
C LEU A 31 13.63 1.53 -5.25
N ALA A 32 14.32 0.75 -4.41
CA ALA A 32 15.26 1.25 -3.43
C ALA A 32 16.43 2.01 -4.08
N GLY A 33 16.88 1.59 -5.27
CA GLY A 33 17.87 2.30 -6.06
C GLY A 33 17.36 3.64 -6.59
N THR A 34 16.10 3.71 -7.03
CA THR A 34 15.50 4.94 -7.59
C THR A 34 15.18 5.99 -6.52
N ILE A 35 14.67 5.57 -5.37
CA ILE A 35 14.25 6.50 -4.29
C ILE A 35 15.38 6.79 -3.27
N GLY A 36 16.48 6.05 -3.35
CA GLY A 36 17.59 6.14 -2.41
C GLY A 36 18.39 7.44 -2.55
N GLY A 37 19.36 7.64 -1.66
CA GLY A 37 20.34 8.74 -1.78
C GLY A 37 19.88 10.09 -1.23
N GLY A 38 18.77 10.15 -0.48
CA GLY A 38 18.28 11.39 0.14
C GLY A 38 17.48 12.29 -0.80
N ASN A 39 17.16 11.82 -2.01
CA ASN A 39 16.34 12.55 -2.96
C ASN A 39 14.86 12.49 -2.57
N VAL A 40 14.14 13.61 -2.79
CA VAL A 40 12.69 13.66 -2.65
C VAL A 40 12.09 13.24 -3.99
N THR A 41 11.43 12.08 -4.02
CA THR A 41 10.76 11.57 -5.21
C THR A 41 9.24 11.61 -4.98
N PRO A 42 8.51 12.56 -5.59
CA PRO A 42 7.06 12.64 -5.44
C PRO A 42 6.36 11.31 -5.79
N GLY A 43 5.39 10.92 -4.98
CA GLY A 43 4.68 9.64 -5.13
C GLY A 43 5.42 8.43 -4.53
N PHE A 44 6.62 8.61 -3.96
CA PHE A 44 7.37 7.54 -3.29
C PHE A 44 7.85 7.98 -1.91
N VAL A 45 7.81 7.07 -0.95
CA VAL A 45 8.40 7.32 0.38
C VAL A 45 9.02 6.06 0.97
N GLY A 46 10.27 6.18 1.41
CA GLY A 46 10.95 5.17 2.21
C GLY A 46 10.53 5.27 3.67
N HIS A 47 10.12 4.15 4.27
CA HIS A 47 9.79 4.07 5.69
C HIS A 47 9.95 2.65 6.23
N SER A 48 9.99 2.51 7.56
CA SER A 48 9.94 1.23 8.26
C SER A 48 8.58 0.55 8.09
N LYS A 49 8.53 -0.79 8.07
CA LYS A 49 7.28 -1.56 8.05
C LYS A 49 6.33 -1.20 9.21
N TYR A 50 6.88 -0.87 10.38
CA TYR A 50 6.07 -0.47 11.54
C TYR A 50 5.40 0.90 11.37
N ASN A 51 5.91 1.76 10.48
CA ASN A 51 5.25 3.04 10.21
C ASN A 51 3.87 2.84 9.56
N ILE A 52 3.62 1.73 8.86
CA ILE A 52 2.32 1.46 8.20
C ILE A 52 1.17 1.50 9.22
N CYS A 53 1.40 1.00 10.43
CA CYS A 53 0.38 0.94 11.49
C CYS A 53 0.27 2.22 12.33
N GLN A 54 1.08 3.25 12.05
CA GLN A 54 1.07 4.48 12.85
C GLN A 54 0.01 5.47 12.35
N ARG A 55 -0.58 6.25 13.26
CA ARG A 55 -1.60 7.28 12.95
C ARG A 55 -1.11 8.38 12.00
N LYS A 56 0.20 8.55 11.87
CA LYS A 56 0.84 9.54 11.00
C LYS A 56 1.21 9.00 9.61
N PHE A 57 1.03 7.71 9.36
CA PHE A 57 1.30 7.10 8.06
C PHE A 57 0.50 7.85 6.99
N ILE A 58 1.16 8.52 6.04
CA ILE A 58 0.56 9.28 4.92
C ILE A 58 -0.76 10.00 5.29
N LYS A 59 -0.80 10.64 6.46
CA LYS A 59 -2.05 11.21 7.01
C LYS A 59 -2.67 12.26 6.08
N GLY A 60 -1.84 13.02 5.37
CA GLY A 60 -2.29 14.01 4.39
C GLY A 60 -3.03 13.38 3.20
N ASP A 61 -2.66 12.16 2.82
CA ASP A 61 -3.26 11.44 1.70
C ASP A 61 -4.47 10.58 2.13
N GLY A 62 -4.76 10.51 3.43
CA GLY A 62 -5.88 9.73 3.98
C GLY A 62 -5.48 8.43 4.68
N GLY A 63 -4.19 8.25 4.96
CA GLY A 63 -3.72 7.24 5.90
C GLY A 63 -3.76 5.80 5.39
N ILE A 64 -3.96 4.85 6.30
CA ILE A 64 -3.99 3.42 5.96
C ILE A 64 -5.11 3.06 4.98
N LYS A 65 -6.15 3.90 4.85
CA LYS A 65 -7.26 3.72 3.91
C LYS A 65 -6.84 3.79 2.45
N ARG A 66 -5.68 4.41 2.16
CA ARG A 66 -5.10 4.43 0.81
C ARG A 66 -4.34 3.17 0.45
N LEU A 67 -4.09 2.27 1.39
CA LEU A 67 -3.21 1.14 1.17
C LEU A 67 -3.93 0.04 0.38
N VAL A 68 -3.62 -0.10 -0.91
CA VAL A 68 -4.33 -1.02 -1.82
C VAL A 68 -3.60 -2.32 -2.08
N TRP A 69 -2.28 -2.38 -1.81
CA TRP A 69 -1.49 -3.58 -2.06
C TRP A 69 -0.35 -3.75 -1.04
N MET A 70 -0.14 -4.97 -0.56
CA MET A 70 0.99 -5.36 0.28
C MET A 70 1.34 -6.83 0.07
N PRO A 71 2.63 -7.23 0.15
CA PRO A 71 3.01 -8.63 0.17
C PRO A 71 2.30 -9.39 1.28
N LYS A 72 1.86 -10.61 1.01
CA LYS A 72 1.17 -11.47 1.97
C LYS A 72 2.00 -11.71 3.23
N SER A 73 3.30 -11.93 3.07
CA SER A 73 4.24 -12.03 4.19
C SER A 73 4.25 -10.79 5.09
N LEU A 74 4.18 -9.59 4.49
CA LEU A 74 4.10 -8.33 5.24
C LEU A 74 2.75 -8.20 5.95
N LYS A 75 1.64 -8.54 5.28
CA LYS A 75 0.30 -8.54 5.90
C LYS A 75 0.26 -9.39 7.15
N GLU A 76 0.75 -10.63 7.07
CA GLU A 76 0.76 -11.56 8.21
C GLU A 76 1.67 -11.05 9.34
N GLU A 77 2.81 -10.44 9.01
CA GLU A 77 3.72 -9.89 10.01
C GLU A 77 3.11 -8.74 10.82
N ILE A 78 2.39 -7.82 10.16
CA ILE A 78 1.83 -6.63 10.83
C ILE A 78 0.35 -6.77 11.21
N LYS A 79 -0.26 -7.94 10.95
CA LYS A 79 -1.71 -8.21 11.04
C LYS A 79 -2.36 -7.69 12.31
N GLU A 80 -1.81 -8.05 13.47
CA GLU A 80 -2.38 -7.65 14.76
C GLU A 80 -2.39 -6.12 14.93
N ARG A 81 -1.29 -5.46 14.57
CA ARG A 81 -1.14 -4.00 14.68
C ARG A 81 -1.99 -3.28 13.64
N PHE A 82 -2.07 -3.84 12.44
CA PHE A 82 -2.83 -3.29 11.34
C PHE A 82 -4.33 -3.33 11.65
N ASN A 83 -4.86 -4.47 12.08
CA ASN A 83 -6.28 -4.62 12.39
C ASN A 83 -6.72 -3.70 13.53
N LYS A 84 -5.90 -3.54 14.58
CA LYS A 84 -6.17 -2.53 15.63
C LYS A 84 -6.28 -1.13 15.05
N ARG A 85 -5.36 -0.74 14.14
CA ARG A 85 -5.43 0.59 13.51
C ARG A 85 -6.61 0.70 12.54
N ALA A 86 -6.96 -0.37 11.84
CA ALA A 86 -8.08 -0.43 10.92
C ALA A 86 -9.42 -0.26 11.65
N GLU A 87 -9.57 -0.89 12.82
CA GLU A 87 -10.68 -0.68 13.74
C GLU A 87 -10.76 0.78 14.23
N GLU A 88 -9.62 1.37 14.62
CA GLU A 88 -9.57 2.81 14.98
C GLU A 88 -9.93 3.76 13.82
N GLU A 89 -9.84 3.31 12.56
CA GLU A 89 -10.26 4.05 11.35
C GLU A 89 -11.70 3.75 10.93
N GLY A 90 -12.39 2.84 11.63
CA GLY A 90 -13.77 2.43 11.33
C GLY A 90 -13.90 1.40 10.21
N ILE A 91 -12.81 0.73 9.81
CA ILE A 91 -12.79 -0.27 8.74
C ILE A 91 -12.06 -1.53 9.22
N PRO A 92 -12.65 -2.32 10.14
CA PRO A 92 -11.96 -3.44 10.79
C PRO A 92 -11.53 -4.56 9.82
N ASP A 93 -12.21 -4.68 8.68
CA ASP A 93 -11.92 -5.65 7.62
C ASP A 93 -10.98 -5.10 6.54
N LEU A 94 -10.36 -3.94 6.76
CA LEU A 94 -9.52 -3.29 5.75
C LEU A 94 -8.44 -4.22 5.19
N LEU A 95 -7.76 -5.00 6.05
CA LEU A 95 -6.67 -5.88 5.62
C LEU A 95 -7.11 -6.91 4.56
N ASP A 96 -8.35 -7.39 4.64
CA ASP A 96 -8.94 -8.35 3.70
C ASP A 96 -9.34 -7.70 2.36
N ARG A 97 -9.40 -6.36 2.32
CA ARG A 97 -9.67 -5.58 1.11
C ARG A 97 -8.39 -5.17 0.38
N ILE A 98 -7.22 -5.34 0.98
CA ILE A 98 -5.92 -5.01 0.38
C ILE A 98 -5.50 -6.17 -0.51
N ALA A 99 -5.05 -5.91 -1.73
CA ALA A 99 -4.52 -6.95 -2.62
C ALA A 99 -3.10 -7.39 -2.19
N ASP A 100 -2.68 -8.56 -2.65
CA ASP A 100 -1.32 -9.08 -2.49
C ASP A 100 -0.88 -9.80 -3.77
N GLU A 101 0.28 -10.44 -3.73
CA GLU A 101 0.84 -11.17 -4.87
C GLU A 101 0.00 -12.36 -5.33
N ASP A 102 -0.89 -12.91 -4.49
CA ASP A 102 -1.80 -14.00 -4.90
C ASP A 102 -2.97 -13.46 -5.73
N VAL A 103 -3.34 -12.19 -5.54
CA VAL A 103 -4.36 -11.49 -6.33
C VAL A 103 -3.77 -10.99 -7.66
N GLY A 104 -2.60 -10.37 -7.62
CA GLY A 104 -1.96 -9.79 -8.80
C GLY A 104 -0.77 -8.91 -8.46
N VAL A 105 0.05 -8.62 -9.48
CA VAL A 105 1.26 -7.81 -9.37
C VAL A 105 1.25 -6.61 -10.32
N THR A 106 0.10 -6.29 -10.90
CA THR A 106 -0.14 -5.11 -11.75
C THR A 106 -1.39 -4.35 -11.28
N GLU A 107 -1.50 -3.06 -11.62
CA GLU A 107 -2.70 -2.26 -11.27
C GLU A 107 -3.97 -2.84 -11.94
N ASP A 108 -3.86 -3.34 -13.18
CA ASP A 108 -4.97 -3.97 -13.90
C ASP A 108 -5.46 -5.27 -13.26
N GLU A 109 -4.57 -6.11 -12.75
CA GLU A 109 -4.94 -7.38 -12.10
C GLU A 109 -5.63 -7.15 -10.75
N ILE A 110 -5.18 -6.14 -9.98
CA ILE A 110 -5.69 -5.91 -8.64
C ILE A 110 -6.95 -5.04 -8.62
N LEU A 111 -7.18 -4.20 -9.63
CA LEU A 111 -8.31 -3.28 -9.66
C LEU A 111 -9.67 -3.99 -9.55
N PRO A 112 -9.95 -5.10 -10.28
CA PRO A 112 -11.19 -5.84 -10.12
C PRO A 112 -11.41 -6.36 -8.69
N PHE A 113 -10.35 -6.84 -8.03
CA PHE A 113 -10.41 -7.27 -6.63
C PHE A 113 -10.73 -6.10 -5.69
N LEU A 114 -10.11 -4.93 -5.88
CA LEU A 114 -10.38 -3.74 -5.08
C LEU A 114 -11.84 -3.28 -5.24
N GLN A 115 -12.39 -3.37 -6.45
CA GLN A 115 -13.79 -3.07 -6.73
C GLN A 115 -14.73 -4.07 -6.06
N GLU A 116 -14.47 -5.38 -6.20
CA GLU A 116 -15.25 -6.44 -5.56
C GLU A 116 -15.28 -6.28 -4.03
N LYS A 117 -14.13 -5.98 -3.43
CA LYS A 117 -13.97 -5.76 -1.99
C LYS A 117 -14.45 -4.38 -1.53
N LYS A 118 -14.89 -3.51 -2.44
CA LYS A 118 -15.28 -2.12 -2.15
C LYS A 118 -14.21 -1.42 -1.31
N HIS A 119 -12.99 -1.42 -1.83
CA HIS A 119 -11.85 -0.85 -1.14
C HIS A 119 -12.05 0.67 -0.98
N PRO A 120 -11.89 1.25 0.23
CA PRO A 120 -12.22 2.65 0.51
C PRO A 120 -11.45 3.64 -0.36
N ALA A 121 -10.21 3.33 -0.76
CA ALA A 121 -9.42 4.18 -1.64
C ALA A 121 -10.13 4.55 -2.95
N LEU A 122 -11.01 3.68 -3.49
CA LEU A 122 -11.69 3.93 -4.76
C LEU A 122 -12.77 5.01 -4.67
N GLU A 123 -13.28 5.28 -3.46
CA GLU A 123 -14.34 6.28 -3.21
C GLU A 123 -13.80 7.58 -2.60
N MET A 124 -12.50 7.62 -2.27
CA MET A 124 -11.85 8.82 -1.77
C MET A 124 -11.55 9.82 -2.88
N GLU A 125 -11.30 11.08 -2.52
CA GLU A 125 -10.82 12.09 -3.46
C GLU A 125 -9.61 11.59 -4.29
N PRO A 126 -9.41 12.07 -5.52
CA PRO A 126 -8.24 11.72 -6.32
C PRO A 126 -6.94 11.96 -5.55
N ILE A 127 -6.07 10.95 -5.50
CA ILE A 127 -4.74 11.03 -4.85
C ILE A 127 -3.77 11.89 -5.66
N LEU A 128 -4.01 12.00 -6.96
CA LEU A 128 -3.40 12.99 -7.82
C LEU A 128 -4.42 14.12 -7.96
N GLY A 129 -4.08 15.29 -7.41
CA GLY A 129 -4.94 16.48 -7.48
C GLY A 129 -5.16 17.00 -8.90
#